data_AF-A0A160VFW0-F1
#
_entry.id   AF-A0A160VFW0-F1
#
_cell.length_a   1.000
_cell.length_b   1.000
_cell.length_c   1.000
_cell.angle_alpha   90.00
_cell.angle_beta   90.00
_cell.angle_gamma   90.00
#
_symmetry.space_group_name_H-M   'P 1'
#
loop_
_entity.id
_entity.type
_entity.pdbx_description
1 polymer ?
#
loop_
_entity_poly.entity_id
_entity_poly.type
_entity_poly.pdbx_seq_one_letter_code
_entity_poly.pdbx_strand_id
1 'polypeptide(L)'
;MGHDATMEVGSGLTVTPDNSSTRYKQKIADGIINTSLPMFSYSPGSKDIDGVTSATAKYFAQKGLMYTYKEGKRADPTHLHVADWLDCIRNGGEPRCNIEEGFEEAVACHMATQSYLEGRRVEWDPVKRKIV
;
A
#
# COMPACT_ATOMS: atom_id res chain seq x y z
N MET A 1 16.22 -6.06 18.31
CA MET A 1 15.38 -7.26 18.43
C MET A 1 15.06 -7.50 19.88
N GLY A 2 13.85 -7.99 20.16
CA GLY A 2 13.42 -8.37 21.49
C GLY A 2 14.00 -9.73 21.91
N HIS A 3 13.69 -10.12 23.14
CA HIS A 3 14.06 -11.44 23.64
C HIS A 3 13.18 -12.54 23.03
N ASP A 4 11.87 -12.32 22.97
CA ASP A 4 10.90 -13.29 22.46
C ASP A 4 10.17 -12.84 21.19
N ALA A 5 9.92 -11.55 21.07
CA ALA A 5 9.33 -10.94 19.89
C ALA A 5 9.72 -9.46 19.82
N THR A 6 9.79 -8.95 18.59
CA THR A 6 10.01 -7.55 18.29
C THR A 6 8.68 -6.93 17.89
N MET A 7 8.36 -5.76 18.47
CA MET A 7 7.19 -4.98 18.13
C MET A 7 7.60 -3.74 17.34
N GLU A 8 6.93 -3.53 16.21
CA GLU A 8 7.04 -2.31 15.41
C GLU A 8 5.73 -1.54 15.49
N VAL A 9 5.84 -0.24 15.81
CA VAL A 9 4.70 0.67 15.94
C VAL A 9 4.89 1.81 14.95
N GLY A 10 3.95 1.93 14.01
CA GLY A 10 3.93 2.97 12.97
C GLY A 10 2.49 3.30 12.58
N SER A 11 2.17 3.20 11.29
CA SER A 11 0.77 3.30 10.81
C SER A 11 -0.10 2.10 11.22
N GLY A 12 0.50 1.06 11.78
CA GLY A 12 -0.15 -0.06 12.47
C GLY A 12 0.81 -0.66 13.51
N LEU A 13 0.42 -1.80 14.07
CA LEU A 13 1.22 -2.53 15.07
C LEU A 13 1.52 -3.92 14.55
N THR A 14 2.80 -4.26 14.47
CA THR A 14 3.25 -5.60 14.05
C THR A 14 4.10 -6.22 15.14
N VAL A 15 3.85 -7.50 15.45
CA VAL A 15 4.67 -8.28 16.39
C VAL A 15 5.23 -9.49 15.66
N THR A 16 6.55 -9.55 15.57
CA THR A 16 7.28 -10.63 14.90
C THR A 16 8.06 -11.44 15.93
N PRO A 17 7.95 -12.77 15.95
CA PRO A 17 8.67 -13.61 16.89
C PRO A 17 10.17 -13.58 16.56
N ASP A 18 10.99 -13.39 17.58
CA ASP A 18 12.44 -13.41 17.41
C ASP A 18 12.94 -14.86 17.36
N ASN A 19 13.86 -15.14 16.44
CA ASN A 19 14.40 -16.49 16.23
C ASN A 19 15.16 -17.02 17.47
N SER A 20 15.68 -16.12 18.32
CA SER A 20 16.36 -16.45 19.56
C SER A 20 15.44 -16.63 20.76
N SER A 21 14.11 -16.61 20.58
CA SER A 21 13.14 -16.74 21.69
C SER A 21 13.31 -18.05 22.45
N THR A 22 13.51 -17.96 23.76
CA THR A 22 13.49 -19.15 24.64
C THR A 22 12.07 -19.64 24.88
N ARG A 23 11.07 -18.73 24.86
CA ARG A 23 9.65 -19.06 25.06
C ARG A 23 9.06 -19.83 23.87
N TYR A 24 9.43 -19.46 22.64
CA TYR A 24 8.87 -20.03 21.41
C TYR A 24 9.75 -21.10 20.76
N LYS A 25 10.94 -21.37 21.31
CA LYS A 25 11.96 -22.28 20.77
C LYS A 25 11.39 -23.59 20.21
N GLN A 26 10.58 -24.30 20.99
CA GLN A 26 10.00 -25.58 20.57
C GLN A 26 9.01 -25.40 19.40
N LYS A 27 8.14 -24.40 19.47
CA LYS A 27 7.15 -24.11 18.43
C LYS A 27 7.80 -23.63 17.12
N ILE A 28 8.94 -22.96 17.20
CA ILE A 28 9.74 -22.58 16.01
C ILE A 28 10.39 -23.83 15.40
N ALA A 29 10.99 -24.69 16.22
CA ALA A 29 11.59 -25.95 15.76
C ALA A 29 10.56 -26.90 15.13
N ASP A 30 9.36 -26.96 15.69
CA ASP A 30 8.25 -27.77 15.19
C ASP A 30 7.55 -27.13 13.97
N GLY A 31 8.00 -25.94 13.51
CA GLY A 31 7.43 -25.23 12.36
C GLY A 31 6.05 -24.60 12.59
N ILE A 32 5.55 -24.62 13.83
CA ILE A 32 4.27 -24.04 14.23
C ILE A 32 4.34 -22.51 14.19
N ILE A 33 5.51 -21.93 14.53
CA ILE A 33 5.77 -20.49 14.46
C ILE A 33 6.82 -20.23 13.37
N ASN A 34 6.44 -19.45 12.37
CA ASN A 34 7.36 -18.99 11.32
C ASN A 34 7.92 -17.61 11.69
N THR A 35 9.24 -17.54 11.93
CA THR A 35 9.93 -16.29 12.32
C THR A 35 10.07 -15.27 11.19
N SER A 36 9.81 -15.66 9.95
CA SER A 36 9.75 -14.74 8.81
C SER A 36 8.39 -14.06 8.67
N LEU A 37 7.39 -14.47 9.46
CA LEU A 37 6.05 -13.90 9.44
C LEU A 37 5.69 -13.27 10.79
N PRO A 38 4.91 -12.18 10.80
CA PRO A 38 4.42 -11.63 12.05
C PRO A 38 3.42 -12.59 12.71
N MET A 39 3.51 -12.74 14.03
CA MET A 39 2.52 -13.47 14.83
C MET A 39 1.25 -12.66 15.03
N PHE A 40 1.37 -11.33 15.00
CA PHE A 40 0.25 -10.43 15.16
C PHE A 40 0.46 -9.20 14.29
N SER A 41 -0.58 -8.81 13.57
CA SER A 41 -0.63 -7.56 12.83
C SER A 41 -1.95 -6.89 13.11
N TYR A 42 -1.89 -5.63 13.53
CA TYR A 42 -3.04 -4.76 13.66
C TYR A 42 -2.87 -3.57 12.74
N SER A 43 -3.88 -3.36 11.92
CA SER A 43 -4.00 -2.18 11.09
C SER A 43 -5.17 -1.36 11.62
N PRO A 44 -4.98 -0.08 11.98
CA PRO A 44 -6.08 0.71 12.51
C PRO A 44 -7.23 0.76 11.50
N GLY A 45 -8.47 0.78 12.01
CA GLY A 45 -9.67 0.71 11.17
C GLY A 45 -10.00 -0.65 10.57
N SER A 46 -9.25 -1.74 10.81
CA SER A 46 -9.76 -3.11 10.60
C SER A 46 -10.70 -3.46 11.75
N LYS A 47 -11.92 -3.95 11.44
CA LYS A 47 -12.83 -4.52 12.45
C LYS A 47 -12.42 -5.94 12.84
N ASP A 48 -11.59 -6.57 12.02
CA ASP A 48 -11.11 -7.92 12.19
C ASP A 48 -9.66 -7.94 12.71
N ILE A 49 -9.39 -8.87 13.63
CA ILE A 49 -8.04 -9.28 14.01
C ILE A 49 -7.58 -10.21 12.90
N ASP A 50 -6.65 -9.74 12.10
CA ASP A 50 -6.21 -10.46 10.93
C ASP A 50 -5.23 -11.58 11.30
N GLY A 51 -5.72 -12.82 11.29
CA GLY A 51 -4.90 -14.02 11.45
C GLY A 51 -4.32 -14.57 10.14
N VAL A 52 -4.79 -14.10 8.98
CA VAL A 52 -4.47 -14.68 7.66
C VAL A 52 -4.58 -13.65 6.51
N THR A 53 -4.06 -12.43 6.64
CA THR A 53 -4.00 -11.55 5.46
C THR A 53 -2.92 -12.09 4.55
N SER A 54 -3.36 -12.56 3.39
CA SER A 54 -2.48 -12.87 2.26
C SER A 54 -1.51 -11.71 2.04
N ALA A 55 -0.27 -12.02 1.64
CA ALA A 55 0.76 -11.01 1.40
C ALA A 55 0.26 -9.83 0.53
N THR A 56 -0.68 -10.12 -0.37
CA THR A 56 -1.42 -9.16 -1.19
C THR A 56 -2.19 -8.12 -0.37
N ALA A 57 -3.12 -8.50 0.52
CA ALA A 57 -3.89 -7.48 1.24
C ALA A 57 -3.02 -6.61 2.17
N LYS A 58 -1.93 -7.17 2.72
CA LYS A 58 -0.92 -6.39 3.46
C LYS A 58 -0.20 -5.41 2.55
N TYR A 59 0.25 -5.86 1.39
CA TYR A 59 0.91 -5.01 0.38
C TYR A 59 0.01 -3.85 -0.05
N PHE A 60 -1.24 -4.13 -0.40
CA PHE A 60 -2.20 -3.11 -0.83
C PHE A 60 -2.57 -2.14 0.31
N ALA A 61 -2.78 -2.63 1.53
CA ALA A 61 -3.05 -1.78 2.69
C ALA A 61 -1.86 -0.87 3.05
N GLN A 62 -0.63 -1.39 3.03
CA GLN A 62 0.58 -0.59 3.28
C GLN A 62 0.78 0.52 2.26
N LYS A 63 0.33 0.32 1.02
CA LYS A 63 0.40 1.32 -0.05
C LYS A 63 -0.79 2.28 -0.06
N GLY A 64 -1.70 2.20 0.92
CA GLY A 64 -2.89 3.08 0.99
C GLY A 64 -3.96 2.77 -0.06
N LEU A 65 -3.86 1.62 -0.75
CA LEU A 65 -4.74 1.26 -1.87
C LEU A 65 -6.07 0.65 -1.43
N MET A 66 -6.21 0.31 -0.13
CA MET A 66 -7.46 -0.25 0.43
C MET A 66 -8.29 0.78 1.20
N TYR A 67 -7.64 1.75 1.82
CA TYR A 67 -8.26 2.80 2.62
C TYR A 67 -7.26 3.91 2.92
N THR A 68 -7.76 5.10 3.21
CA THR A 68 -6.95 6.21 3.71
C THR A 68 -7.49 6.71 5.05
N TYR A 69 -6.79 7.65 5.68
CA TYR A 69 -7.26 8.34 6.87
C TYR A 69 -7.52 9.81 6.56
N LYS A 70 -8.70 10.28 6.93
CA LYS A 70 -9.05 11.70 6.95
C LYS A 70 -9.43 12.05 8.38
N GLU A 71 -8.68 12.97 8.99
CA GLU A 71 -8.91 13.42 10.39
C GLU A 71 -8.93 12.24 11.39
N GLY A 72 -8.01 11.28 11.20
CA GLY A 72 -7.90 10.10 12.06
C GLY A 72 -9.00 9.04 11.86
N LYS A 73 -9.96 9.26 10.94
CA LYS A 73 -10.99 8.29 10.59
C LYS A 73 -10.66 7.60 9.27
N ARG A 74 -10.87 6.28 9.24
CA ARG A 74 -10.75 5.50 8.01
C ARG A 74 -11.78 6.00 6.99
N ALA A 75 -11.34 6.25 5.77
CA ALA A 75 -12.17 6.69 4.66
C ALA A 75 -11.87 5.84 3.42
N ASP A 76 -12.90 5.64 2.60
CA ASP A 76 -12.78 5.03 1.28
C ASP A 76 -12.22 6.06 0.27
N PRO A 77 -11.04 5.81 -0.34
CA PRO A 77 -10.45 6.69 -1.33
C PRO A 77 -11.36 6.94 -2.53
N THR A 78 -12.16 5.94 -2.94
CA THR A 78 -13.10 6.06 -4.07
C THR A 78 -14.18 7.09 -3.76
N HIS A 79 -14.75 7.01 -2.55
CA HIS A 79 -15.71 7.98 -2.07
C HIS A 79 -15.10 9.39 -2.02
N LEU A 80 -13.88 9.53 -1.50
CA LEU A 80 -13.21 10.82 -1.41
C LEU A 80 -12.93 11.42 -2.80
N HIS A 81 -12.55 10.60 -3.77
CA HIS A 81 -12.29 11.03 -5.15
C HIS A 81 -13.57 11.57 -5.83
N VAL A 82 -14.69 10.86 -5.69
CA VAL A 82 -15.98 11.32 -6.24
C VAL A 82 -16.49 12.56 -5.51
N ALA A 83 -16.32 12.62 -4.18
CA ALA A 83 -16.71 13.79 -3.39
C ALA A 83 -15.94 15.04 -3.82
N ASP A 84 -14.64 14.93 -4.02
CA ASP A 84 -13.77 16.00 -4.53
C ASP A 84 -14.26 16.52 -5.88
N TRP A 85 -14.51 15.62 -6.83
CA TRP A 85 -15.00 15.97 -8.15
C TRP A 85 -16.36 16.70 -8.11
N LEU A 86 -17.31 16.20 -7.31
CA LEU A 86 -18.62 16.84 -7.13
C LEU A 86 -18.51 18.21 -6.45
N ASP A 87 -17.60 18.37 -5.50
CA ASP A 87 -17.37 19.65 -4.81
C ASP A 87 -16.79 20.70 -5.77
N CYS A 88 -15.87 20.33 -6.66
CA CYS A 88 -15.35 21.21 -7.71
C CYS A 88 -16.45 21.62 -8.71
N ILE A 89 -17.35 20.70 -9.09
CA ILE A 89 -18.50 21.04 -9.95
C ILE A 89 -19.41 22.07 -9.29
N ARG A 90 -19.67 21.92 -7.99
CA ARG A 90 -20.63 22.77 -7.26
C ARG A 90 -20.07 24.14 -6.93
N ASN A 91 -18.83 24.18 -6.47
CA ASN A 91 -18.25 25.38 -5.87
C ASN A 91 -17.23 26.07 -6.79
N GLY A 92 -16.95 25.48 -7.96
CA GLY A 92 -15.79 25.83 -8.76
C GLY A 92 -14.50 25.33 -8.13
N GLY A 93 -13.44 25.27 -8.94
CA GLY A 93 -12.12 24.77 -8.54
C GLY A 93 -11.64 23.64 -9.45
N GLU A 94 -10.41 23.20 -9.23
CA GLU A 94 -9.78 22.12 -9.97
C GLU A 94 -9.79 20.84 -9.13
N PRO A 95 -10.23 19.69 -9.69
CA PRO A 95 -10.15 18.41 -9.01
C PRO A 95 -8.71 18.07 -8.63
N ARG A 96 -8.52 17.35 -7.52
CA ARG A 96 -7.19 16.88 -7.10
C ARG A 96 -6.49 15.98 -8.10
N CYS A 97 -7.26 15.30 -8.96
CA CYS A 97 -6.78 14.56 -10.11
C CYS A 97 -7.36 15.25 -11.35
N ASN A 98 -6.66 16.26 -11.83
CA ASN A 98 -7.01 17.05 -12.99
C ASN A 98 -6.54 16.34 -14.27
N ILE A 99 -6.69 17.02 -15.40
CA ILE A 99 -6.39 16.44 -16.71
C ILE A 99 -4.89 16.18 -16.93
N GLU A 100 -4.01 16.96 -16.31
CA GLU A 100 -2.57 16.79 -16.44
C GLU A 100 -2.09 15.55 -15.66
N GLU A 101 -2.56 15.33 -14.42
CA GLU A 101 -2.23 14.07 -13.73
C GLU A 101 -2.82 12.86 -14.48
N GLY A 102 -4.04 12.96 -15.00
CA GLY A 102 -4.62 11.90 -15.84
C GLY A 102 -3.82 11.62 -17.11
N PHE A 103 -3.23 12.66 -17.71
CA PHE A 103 -2.35 12.53 -18.87
C PHE A 103 -1.03 11.83 -18.50
N GLU A 104 -0.38 12.23 -17.41
CA GLU A 104 0.86 11.63 -16.94
C GLU A 104 0.71 10.13 -16.63
N GLU A 105 -0.38 9.75 -15.94
CA GLU A 105 -0.70 8.37 -15.62
C GLU A 105 -0.92 7.51 -16.89
N ALA A 106 -1.66 8.04 -17.87
CA ALA A 106 -1.88 7.36 -19.14
C ALA A 106 -0.56 7.18 -19.93
N VAL A 107 0.28 8.21 -19.97
CA VAL A 107 1.60 8.15 -20.61
C VAL A 107 2.48 7.10 -19.93
N ALA A 108 2.52 7.05 -18.60
CA ALA A 108 3.29 6.05 -17.87
C ALA A 108 2.85 4.61 -18.21
N CYS A 109 1.53 4.36 -18.30
CA CYS A 109 0.98 3.08 -18.72
C CYS A 109 1.41 2.69 -20.15
N HIS A 110 1.39 3.66 -21.08
CA HIS A 110 1.84 3.44 -22.46
C HIS A 110 3.35 3.20 -22.54
N MET A 111 4.16 3.94 -21.79
CA MET A 111 5.60 3.73 -21.70
C MET A 111 5.94 2.34 -21.17
N ALA A 112 5.25 1.87 -20.12
CA ALA A 112 5.45 0.52 -19.59
C ALA A 112 5.12 -0.56 -20.64
N THR A 113 4.00 -0.38 -21.36
CA THR A 113 3.58 -1.29 -22.44
C THR A 113 4.62 -1.31 -23.57
N GLN A 114 5.07 -0.14 -24.02
CA GLN A 114 6.02 -0.02 -25.12
C GLN A 114 7.40 -0.58 -24.76
N SER A 115 7.89 -0.28 -23.55
CA SER A 115 9.13 -0.84 -22.98
C SER A 115 9.12 -2.37 -22.98
N TYR A 116 8.00 -2.96 -22.55
CA TYR A 116 7.83 -4.41 -22.52
C TYR A 116 7.85 -5.02 -23.93
N LEU A 117 7.13 -4.43 -24.88
CA LEU A 117 7.03 -4.95 -26.25
C LEU A 117 8.34 -4.79 -27.05
N GLU A 118 9.05 -3.68 -26.85
CA GLU A 118 10.29 -3.39 -27.57
C GLU A 118 11.53 -3.97 -26.88
N GLY A 119 11.41 -4.46 -25.65
CA GLY A 119 12.51 -5.04 -24.89
C GLY A 119 13.62 -4.04 -24.55
N ARG A 120 13.28 -2.74 -24.44
CA ARG A 120 14.24 -1.66 -24.17
C ARG A 120 13.68 -0.65 -23.18
N ARG A 121 14.58 0.08 -22.53
CA ARG A 121 14.21 1.29 -21.79
C ARG A 121 13.66 2.34 -22.76
N VAL A 122 12.56 2.96 -22.37
CA VAL A 122 11.96 4.13 -23.04
C VAL A 122 11.96 5.31 -22.08
N GLU A 123 11.97 6.52 -22.61
CA GLU A 123 11.91 7.78 -21.87
C GLU A 123 10.81 8.68 -22.43
N TRP A 124 10.41 9.68 -21.65
CA TRP A 124 9.43 10.68 -22.10
C TRP A 124 10.17 11.95 -22.54
N ASP A 125 9.93 12.40 -23.77
CA ASP A 125 10.33 13.74 -24.23
C ASP A 125 9.20 14.73 -23.87
N PRO A 126 9.36 15.56 -22.83
CA PRO A 126 8.31 16.48 -22.37
C PRO A 126 8.07 17.63 -23.35
N VAL A 127 9.05 17.97 -24.19
CA VAL A 127 8.93 19.07 -25.16
C VAL A 127 8.13 18.62 -26.37
N LYS A 128 8.45 17.43 -26.90
CA LYS A 128 7.74 16.87 -28.07
C LYS A 128 6.48 16.08 -27.70
N ARG A 129 6.28 15.80 -26.41
CA ARG A 129 5.22 14.95 -25.86
C ARG A 129 5.18 13.57 -26.52
N LYS A 130 6.32 12.86 -26.49
CA LYS A 130 6.49 11.54 -27.13
C LYS A 130 7.32 10.59 -26.28
N ILE A 131 7.03 9.31 -26.40
CA ILE A 131 7.86 8.22 -25.89
C ILE A 131 9.04 8.05 -26.85
N VAL A 132 10.26 8.05 -26.31
CA VAL A 132 11.53 7.90 -27.06
C VAL A 132 12.32 6.70 -26.57
#